data_AF-A0A1T5MJR5-F1
#
_entry.id   AF-A0A1T5MJR5-F1
#
_cell.length_a   1.000
_cell.length_b   1.000
_cell.length_c   1.000
_cell.angle_alpha   90.00
_cell.angle_beta   90.00
_cell.angle_gamma   90.00
#
_symmetry.space_group_name_H-M   'P 1'
#
loop_
_entity.id
_entity.type
_entity.pdbx_description
1 polymer ?
#
loop_
_entity_poly.entity_id
_entity_poly.type
_entity_poly.pdbx_seq_one_letter_code
_entity_poly.pdbx_strand_id
1 'polypeptide(L)' 'MKTTKTMGRLISLLILIIDIVIILDILRSNKETEKKILWIIVVILLPILGPILYYLIGKNKL' A
#
# COMPACT_ATOMS: atom_id res chain seq x y z
N MET A 1 -29.90 -3.81 -15.22
CA MET A 1 -28.43 -4.00 -15.16
C MET A 1 -27.76 -2.73 -14.61
N LYS A 2 -27.67 -2.56 -13.28
CA LYS A 2 -27.06 -1.39 -12.59
C LYS A 2 -26.17 -1.77 -11.38
N THR A 3 -26.14 -3.05 -10.99
CA THR A 3 -25.58 -3.54 -9.72
C THR A 3 -24.07 -3.80 -9.72
N THR A 4 -23.42 -3.93 -10.88
CA THR A 4 -21.99 -4.30 -10.96
C THR A 4 -21.03 -3.14 -10.68
N LYS A 5 -21.44 -1.88 -10.93
CA LYS A 5 -20.56 -0.71 -10.74
C LYS A 5 -20.34 -0.33 -9.27
N THR A 6 -21.26 -0.67 -8.37
CA THR A 6 -21.16 -0.36 -6.95
C THR A 6 -20.09 -1.21 -6.24
N MET A 7 -19.98 -2.49 -6.60
CA MET A 7 -19.02 -3.41 -6.00
C MET A 7 -17.56 -3.00 -6.32
N GLY A 8 -17.30 -2.53 -7.55
CA GLY A 8 -15.98 -2.01 -7.91
C GLY A 8 -15.56 -0.79 -7.07
N ARG A 9 -16.51 0.11 -6.73
CA ARG A 9 -16.22 1.30 -5.91
C ARG A 9 -15.80 0.95 -4.48
N LEU A 10 -16.44 -0.05 -3.89
CA LEU A 10 -16.10 -0.51 -2.53
C LEU A 10 -14.71 -1.15 -2.49
N ILE A 11 -14.37 -1.95 -3.51
CA ILE A 11 -13.04 -2.57 -3.62
C ILE A 11 -11.95 -1.51 -3.76
N SER A 12 -12.14 -0.50 -4.62
CA SER A 12 -11.16 0.60 -4.76
C SER A 12 -10.98 1.41 -3.47
N LEU A 13 -12.04 1.60 -2.68
CA LEU A 13 -11.95 2.26 -1.36
C LEU A 13 -11.15 1.42 -0.36
N LEU A 14 -11.33 0.10 -0.35
CA LEU A 14 -10.56 -0.80 0.51
C LEU A 14 -9.07 -0.76 0.17
N ILE A 15 -8.72 -0.77 -1.12
CA ILE A 15 -7.33 -0.66 -1.57
C ILE A 15 -6.71 0.65 -1.07
N LEU A 16 -7.41 1.77 -1.18
CA LEU A 16 -6.93 3.06 -0.68
C LEU A 16 -6.68 3.05 0.83
N ILE A 17 -7.56 2.41 1.61
CA ILE A 17 -7.37 2.26 3.06
C ILE A 17 -6.13 1.43 3.35
N ILE A 18 -5.91 0.34 2.61
CA ILE A 18 -4.72 -0.50 2.75
C ILE A 18 -3.45 0.31 2.44
N ASP A 19 -3.42 1.08 1.35
CA ASP A 19 -2.27 1.91 1.00
C ASP A 19 -1.91 2.89 2.12
N ILE A 20 -2.90 3.54 2.73
CA ILE A 20 -2.68 4.45 3.86
C ILE A 20 -2.07 3.72 5.05
N VAL A 21 -2.60 2.54 5.41
CA VAL A 21 -2.08 1.74 6.53
C VAL A 21 -0.63 1.34 6.29
N ILE A 22 -0.29 0.92 5.07
CA ILE A 22 1.07 0.55 4.69
C ILE A 22 2.02 1.75 4.78
N ILE A 23 1.60 2.91 4.26
CA ILE A 23 2.41 4.13 4.33
C ILE A 23 2.66 4.52 5.79
N LEU A 24 1.66 4.43 6.67
CA LEU A 24 1.83 4.69 8.09
C LEU A 24 2.81 3.71 8.75
N ASP A 25 2.77 2.43 8.37
CA ASP A 25 3.71 1.40 8.86
C ASP A 25 5.15 1.71 8.41
N ILE A 26 5.34 2.09 7.14
CA ILE A 26 6.64 2.53 6.61
C ILE A 26 7.18 3.73 7.39
N LEU A 27 6.34 4.75 7.60
CA LEU A 27 6.74 5.99 8.28
C LEU A 27 7.13 5.73 9.74
N ARG A 28 6.42 4.83 10.42
CA ARG A 28 6.67 4.44 11.82
C ARG A 28 7.90 3.53 12.00
N SER A 29 8.42 2.91 10.93
CA SER A 29 9.65 2.11 11.03
C SER A 29 10.86 2.96 11.47
N ASN A 30 11.81 2.38 12.21
CA ASN A 30 13.01 3.10 12.69
C ASN A 30 14.20 3.04 11.70
N LYS A 31 13.96 2.70 10.43
CA LYS A 31 15.03 2.50 9.43
C LYS A 31 15.31 3.73 8.58
N GLU A 32 16.37 3.61 7.79
CA GLU A 32 16.89 4.65 6.89
C GLU A 32 15.78 5.30 6.04
N THR A 33 15.79 6.63 6.01
CA THR A 33 14.82 7.47 5.30
C THR A 33 14.73 7.12 3.80
N GLU A 34 15.86 6.79 3.16
CA GLU A 34 15.91 6.40 1.74
C GLU A 34 15.05 5.16 1.43
N LYS A 35 15.12 4.15 2.31
CA LYS A 35 14.33 2.92 2.15
C LYS A 35 12.84 3.18 2.33
N LYS A 36 12.48 4.07 3.27
CA LYS A 36 11.07 4.49 3.46
C LYS A 36 10.51 5.13 2.19
N ILE A 37 11.25 6.07 1.61
CA ILE A 37 10.83 6.80 0.40
C ILE A 37 10.64 5.82 -0.76
N LEU A 38 11.57 4.89 -0.96
CA LEU A 38 11.47 3.88 -2.01
C LEU A 38 10.20 3.03 -1.86
N TRP A 39 9.89 2.56 -0.65
CA TRP A 39 8.68 1.75 -0.42
C TRP A 39 7.38 2.54 -0.55
N ILE A 40 7.35 3.81 -0.15
CA ILE A 40 6.20 4.69 -0.35
C ILE A 40 5.92 4.86 -1.85
N ILE A 41 6.97 5.09 -2.66
CA ILE A 41 6.84 5.20 -4.12
C ILE A 41 6.27 3.92 -4.73
N VAL A 42 6.77 2.74 -4.31
CA VAL A 42 6.29 1.44 -4.80
C VAL A 42 4.81 1.22 -4.47
N VAL A 43 4.37 1.56 -3.26
CA VAL A 43 2.96 1.43 -2.83
C VAL A 43 2.05 2.34 -3.64
N ILE A 44 2.45 3.60 -3.87
CA ILE A 44 1.66 4.56 -4.66
C ILE A 44 1.57 4.17 -6.14
N LEU A 45 2.68 3.70 -6.73
CA LEU A 45 2.70 3.28 -8.14
C LEU A 45 1.99 1.95 -8.38
N LEU A 46 1.99 1.06 -7.38
CA LEU A 46 1.37 -0.25 -7.45
C LEU A 46 0.40 -0.43 -6.26
N PRO A 47 -0.82 0.12 -6.30
CA PRO A 47 -1.73 0.10 -5.15
C PRO A 47 -2.20 -1.31 -4.74
N ILE A 48 -2.08 -2.30 -5.63
CA ILE A 48 -2.41 -3.71 -5.29
C ILE A 48 -1.13 -4.49 -4.97
N LEU A 49 -0.12 -4.43 -5.84
CA LEU A 49 1.10 -5.24 -5.68
C LEU A 49 2.08 -4.64 -4.67
N GLY A 50 2.09 -3.32 -4.51
CA GLY A 50 2.98 -2.59 -3.62
C GLY A 50 2.79 -2.97 -2.15
N PRO A 51 1.56 -2.96 -1.59
CA PRO A 51 1.29 -3.48 -0.25
C PRO A 51 1.75 -4.93 -0.05
N ILE A 52 1.56 -5.79 -1.06
CA ILE A 52 1.97 -7.20 -1.03
C ILE A 52 3.50 -7.32 -0.99
N LEU A 53 4.19 -6.61 -1.88
CA LEU A 53 5.66 -6.57 -1.94
C LEU A 53 6.24 -5.97 -0.66
N TYR A 54 5.59 -4.95 -0.10
CA TYR A 54 5.97 -4.37 1.17
C TYR A 54 5.90 -5.43 2.28
N TYR A 55 4.80 -6.15 2.43
CA TYR A 55 4.70 -7.15 3.50
C TYR A 55 5.67 -8.32 3.34
N LEU A 56 5.93 -8.77 2.11
CA LEU A 56 6.80 -9.91 1.85
C LEU A 56 8.30 -9.58 1.92
N ILE A 57 8.68 -8.44 1.34
CA ILE A 57 10.09 -8.08 1.12
C ILE A 57 10.44 -6.83 1.91
N GLY A 58 9.58 -5.81 1.83
CA GLY A 58 9.81 -4.50 2.43
C GLY A 58 9.94 -4.58 3.94
N LYS A 59 8.92 -5.07 4.63
CA LYS A 59 8.80 -5.15 6.08
C LYS A 59 9.93 -5.93 6.76
N ASN A 60 10.51 -6.93 6.10
CA ASN A 60 11.64 -7.68 6.64
C ASN A 60 12.98 -6.94 6.47
N LYS A 61 13.08 -6.08 5.44
CA LYS A 61 14.26 -5.26 5.16
C LYS A 61 14.14 -3.84 5.76
N LEU A 62 12.92 -3.41 6.07
CA LEU A 62 12.50 -2.21 6.79
C LEU A 62 12.34 -2.42 8.29
#